data_AF-A0A4Z0LEG8-F1
#
_entry.id   AF-A0A4Z0LEG8-F1
#
_cell.length_a   1.000
_cell.length_b   1.000
_cell.length_c   1.000
_cell.angle_alpha   90.00
_cell.angle_beta   90.00
_cell.angle_gamma   90.00
#
_symmetry.space_group_name_H-M   'P 1'
#
loop_
_entity.id
_entity.type
_entity.pdbx_description
1 polymer ?
#
loop_
_entity_poly.entity_id
_entity_poly.type
_entity_poly.pdbx_seq_one_letter_code
_entity_poly.pdbx_strand_id
1 'polypeptide(L)' 'MELRNTAFHLLRQLFQQHTARWQHELPELTKPQYAVMRVIAEHPGIEQVDLTEAAVSTKAPLAEM' A
#
# COMPACT_ATOMS: atom_id res chain seq x y z
N MET A 1 -8.30 21.85 21.13
CA MET A 1 -8.87 21.20 19.93
C MET A 1 -8.83 19.71 20.17
N GLU A 2 -9.97 19.03 20.21
CA GLU A 2 -10.03 17.58 20.46
C GLU A 2 -9.45 16.83 19.25
N LEU A 3 -8.24 16.27 19.39
CA LEU A 3 -7.52 15.54 18.33
C LEU A 3 -8.34 14.40 17.71
N ARG A 4 -9.30 13.85 18.45
CA ARG A 4 -10.11 12.68 18.08
C ARG A 4 -10.93 12.89 16.81
N ASN A 5 -11.36 14.12 16.52
CA ASN A 5 -12.23 14.42 15.37
C ASN A 5 -11.51 15.17 14.25
N THR A 6 -10.18 15.28 14.32
CA THR A 6 -9.39 15.89 13.25
C THR A 6 -9.25 14.89 12.09
N ALA A 7 -9.52 15.31 10.86
CA ALA A 7 -9.52 14.44 9.68
C ALA A 7 -8.25 13.57 9.55
N PHE A 8 -7.06 14.16 9.73
CA PHE A 8 -5.79 13.41 9.67
C PHE A 8 -5.62 12.40 10.81
N HIS A 9 -6.20 12.66 11.98
CA HIS A 9 -6.19 11.70 13.08
C HIS A 9 -7.05 10.48 12.75
N LEU A 10 -8.25 10.71 12.21
CA LEU A 10 -9.16 9.64 11.77
C LEU A 10 -8.54 8.82 10.63
N LEU A 11 -7.94 9.48 9.62
CA LEU A 11 -7.21 8.81 8.54
C LEU A 11 -6.08 7.93 9.09
N ARG A 12 -5.30 8.43 10.06
CA ARG A 12 -4.25 7.65 10.70
C ARG A 12 -4.81 6.41 11.41
N GLN A 13 -5.90 6.56 12.17
CA GLN A 13 -6.54 5.41 12.84
C GLN A 13 -7.05 4.37 11.84
N LEU A 14 -7.68 4.82 10.75
CA LEU A 14 -8.13 3.94 9.68
C LEU A 14 -6.96 3.16 9.06
N PHE A 15 -5.85 3.84 8.73
CA PHE A 15 -4.68 3.16 8.16
C PHE A 15 -4.05 2.18 9.14
N GLN A 16 -4.00 2.50 10.45
CA GLN A 16 -3.51 1.60 11.48
C GLN A 16 -4.35 0.33 11.58
N GLN A 17 -5.69 0.47 11.65
CA GLN A 17 -6.61 -0.67 11.69
C GLN A 17 -6.51 -1.52 10.44
N HIS A 18 -6.48 -0.88 9.26
CA HIS A 18 -6.34 -1.59 8.00
C HIS A 18 -5.00 -2.34 7.93
N THR A 19 -3.90 -1.78 8.46
CA THR A 19 -2.58 -2.44 8.47
C THR A 19 -2.52 -3.60 9.44
N ALA A 20 -3.10 -3.46 10.63
CA ALA A 20 -3.22 -4.56 11.58
C ALA A 20 -4.02 -5.73 10.99
N ARG A 21 -5.17 -5.45 10.36
CA ARG A 21 -5.98 -6.48 9.71
C ARG A 21 -5.23 -7.16 8.58
N TRP A 22 -4.56 -6.40 7.73
CA TRP A 22 -3.77 -6.97 6.63
C TRP A 22 -2.68 -7.92 7.15
N GLN A 23 -1.87 -7.48 8.12
CA GLN A 23 -0.78 -8.30 8.67
C GLN A 23 -1.30 -9.59 9.33
N HIS A 24 -2.52 -9.56 9.88
CA HIS A 24 -3.16 -10.73 10.45
C HIS A 24 -3.60 -11.74 9.38
N GLU A 25 -4.22 -11.27 8.30
CA GLU A 25 -4.77 -12.13 7.24
C GLU A 25 -3.69 -12.60 6.25
N LEU A 26 -2.69 -11.76 5.97
CA LEU A 26 -1.65 -11.97 4.96
C LEU A 26 -0.27 -11.62 5.54
N PRO A 27 0.25 -12.42 6.49
CA PRO A 27 1.47 -12.07 7.23
C PRO A 27 2.74 -12.03 6.38
N GLU A 28 2.78 -12.79 5.28
CA GLU A 28 3.94 -12.91 4.39
C GLU A 28 3.90 -11.98 3.18
N LEU A 29 2.78 -11.27 2.97
CA LEU A 29 2.60 -10.38 1.84
C LEU A 29 2.34 -8.97 2.34
N THR A 30 3.23 -8.03 2.04
CA THR A 30 3.03 -6.62 2.40
C THR A 30 2.02 -5.95 1.45
N LYS A 31 1.39 -4.87 1.91
CA LYS A 31 0.46 -4.08 1.06
C LYS A 31 1.11 -3.55 -0.22
N PRO A 32 2.34 -3.02 -0.20
CA PRO A 32 3.01 -2.59 -1.44
C PRO A 32 3.25 -3.76 -2.42
N GLN A 33 3.68 -4.93 -1.91
CA GLN A 33 3.84 -6.12 -2.75
C GLN A 33 2.52 -6.51 -3.43
N TYR A 34 1.41 -6.48 -2.69
CA TYR A 34 0.10 -6.72 -3.29
C TYR A 34 -0.31 -5.67 -4.32
N ALA A 35 -0.10 -4.38 -4.04
CA ALA A 35 -0.42 -3.30 -4.98
C ALA A 35 0.33 -3.48 -6.31
N VAL A 36 1.61 -3.86 -6.25
CA VAL A 36 2.43 -4.19 -7.42
C VAL A 36 1.85 -5.37 -8.19
N MET A 37 1.57 -6.49 -7.52
CA MET A 37 0.99 -7.66 -8.18
C MET A 37 -0.37 -7.34 -8.84
N ARG A 38 -1.18 -6.49 -8.20
CA ARG A 38 -2.46 -6.03 -8.77
C ARG A 38 -2.27 -5.23 -10.05
N VAL A 39 -1.34 -4.27 -10.07
CA VAL A 39 -1.05 -3.48 -11.27
C VAL A 39 -0.52 -4.36 -12.40
N ILE A 40 0.37 -5.30 -12.11
CA ILE A 40 0.88 -6.24 -13.13
C ILE A 40 -0.25 -7.12 -13.68
N ALA A 41 -1.17 -7.58 -12.83
CA ALA A 41 -2.32 -8.37 -13.27
C ALA A 41 -3.29 -7.55 -14.13
N GLU A 42 -3.45 -6.26 -13.84
CA GLU A 42 -4.31 -5.33 -14.58
C GLU A 42 -3.63 -4.82 -15.88
N HIS A 43 -2.31 -4.72 -15.88
CA HIS A 43 -1.48 -4.25 -16.99
C HIS A 43 -0.27 -5.18 -17.24
N PRO A 44 -0.48 -6.37 -17.86
CA PRO A 44 0.61 -7.28 -18.16
C PRO A 44 1.66 -6.63 -19.07
N GLY A 45 2.94 -6.76 -18.71
CA GLY A 45 4.05 -6.17 -19.46
C GLY A 45 4.30 -4.68 -19.18
N ILE A 46 3.67 -4.11 -18.13
CA ILE A 46 3.99 -2.76 -17.66
C ILE A 46 5.49 -2.65 -17.32
N GLU A 47 6.10 -1.56 -17.77
CA GLU A 47 7.50 -1.27 -17.48
C GLU A 47 7.66 -0.86 -16.01
N GLN A 48 8.79 -1.24 -15.40
CA GLN A 48 9.06 -0.97 -13.98
C GLN A 48 9.01 0.53 -13.64
N VAL A 49 9.37 1.39 -14.59
CA VAL A 49 9.31 2.85 -14.43
C VAL A 49 7.88 3.34 -14.19
N ASP A 50 6.90 2.76 -14.90
CA ASP A 50 5.49 3.14 -14.82
C ASP A 50 4.76 2.42 -13.67
N LEU A 51 5.25 1.23 -13.30
CA LEU A 51 4.72 0.41 -12.22
C LEU A 51 4.72 1.14 -10.86
N THR A 52 5.76 1.93 -10.58
CA THR A 52 5.90 2.63 -9.29
C THR A 52 4.81 3.68 -9.10
N GLU A 53 4.47 4.41 -10.17
CA GLU A 53 3.40 5.41 -10.18
C GLU A 53 2.03 4.74 -10.09
N ALA A 54 1.80 3.72 -10.92
CA ALA A 54 0.53 2.99 -10.98
C ALA A 54 0.19 2.26 -9.67
N ALA A 55 1.18 1.72 -8.95
CA ALA A 55 0.97 1.02 -7.69
C ALA A 55 0.71 1.98 -6.50
N VAL A 56 0.79 3.30 -6.70
CA VAL A 56 0.72 4.33 -5.64
C VAL A 56 1.63 3.98 -4.46
N SER A 57 2.78 3.38 -4.77
CA SER A 57 3.79 3.00 -3.79
C SER A 57 4.84 4.09 -3.72
N THR A 58 5.34 4.36 -2.51
CA THR A 58 6.58 5.13 -2.40
C THR A 58 7.70 4.32 -3.06
N LYS A 59 8.72 5.00 -3.62
CA LYS A 59 9.92 4.43 -4.27
C LYS A 59 10.77 3.49 -3.39
N ALA A 60 10.24 2.95 -2.28
CA ALA A 60 10.85 1.83 -1.57
C ALA A 60 11.11 0.70 -2.58
N PRO A 61 12.27 0.03 -2.52
CA PRO A 61 12.90 -0.50 -3.71
C PRO A 61 12.11 -1.70 -4.25
N LEU A 62 11.31 -1.45 -5.29
CA LEU A 62 10.78 -2.49 -6.18
C LEU A 62 11.89 -3.39 -6.73
N ALA A 63 13.13 -2.90 -6.76
CA ALA A 63 14.31 -3.64 -7.21
C ALA A 63 14.78 -4.71 -6.21
N GLU A 64 14.35 -4.66 -4.94
CA GLU A 64 14.69 -5.64 -3.90
C GLU A 64 13.54 -6.63 -3.62
N MET A 65 12.38 -6.45 -4.28
CA MET A 65 11.24 -7.37 -4.27
C MET A 65 11.40 -8.45 -5.32
#